data_AF-A0A6A1ULX4-F1
#
_entry.id   AF-A0A6A1ULX4-F1
#
_cell.length_a   1.000
_cell.length_b   1.000
_cell.length_c   1.000
_cell.angle_alpha   90.00
_cell.angle_beta   90.00
_cell.angle_gamma   90.00
#
_symmetry.space_group_name_H-M   'P 1'
#
loop_
_entity.id
_entity.type
_entity.pdbx_description
1 polymer ?
#
loop_
_entity_poly.entity_id
_entity_poly.type
_entity_poly.pdbx_seq_one_letter_code
_entity_poly.pdbx_strand_id
1 'polypeptide(L)' 'MASEVAAIEGSSLFTPLPDDYARAAVRQIGYEARCMPYWAHSLQWCFARLLPEAVLDAWRLSIGIRRRDKTIA' A
#
# COMPACT_ATOMS: atom_id res chain seq x y z
N MET A 1 12.73 -11.84 -7.93
CA MET A 1 12.13 -10.95 -6.92
C MET A 1 12.85 -9.60 -6.85
N ALA A 2 14.07 -9.49 -6.30
CA ALA A 2 14.75 -8.19 -6.16
C ALA A 2 14.91 -7.40 -7.49
N SER A 3 15.27 -8.06 -8.59
CA SER A 3 15.39 -7.42 -9.91
C SER A 3 14.08 -6.91 -10.50
N GLU A 4 12.93 -7.51 -10.14
CA GLU A 4 11.62 -7.05 -10.62
C GLU A 4 11.09 -5.87 -9.81
N VAL A 5 11.36 -5.86 -8.49
CA VAL A 5 11.04 -4.71 -7.63
C VAL A 5 11.90 -3.50 -8.01
N ALA A 6 13.15 -3.73 -8.43
CA ALA A 6 14.05 -2.70 -8.95
C ALA A 6 13.66 -2.19 -10.35
N ALA A 7 12.94 -2.99 -11.14
CA ALA A 7 12.44 -2.61 -12.47
C ALA A 7 11.14 -1.76 -12.43
N ILE A 8 10.61 -1.47 -11.23
CA ILE A 8 9.48 -0.56 -11.05
C ILE A 8 10.00 0.88 -11.19
N GLU A 9 10.31 1.28 -12.42
CA GLU A 9 11.05 2.51 -12.73
C GLU A 9 10.17 3.78 -12.85
N GLY A 10 8.97 3.77 -12.27
CA GLY A 10 8.02 4.87 -12.41
C GLY A 10 7.42 5.32 -11.09
N SER A 11 7.77 6.53 -10.63
CA SER A 11 6.91 7.23 -9.67
C SER A 11 5.63 7.65 -10.38
N SER A 12 4.49 7.21 -9.84
CA SER A 12 3.15 7.57 -10.30
C SER A 12 2.40 8.29 -9.17
N LEU A 13 1.33 8.99 -9.52
CA LEU A 13 0.46 9.67 -8.56
C LEU A 13 -0.05 8.77 -7.42
N PHE A 14 -0.07 7.45 -7.60
CA PHE A 14 -0.50 6.48 -6.59
C PHE A 14 0.59 5.48 -6.17
N THR A 15 1.76 5.58 -6.79
CA THR A 15 2.89 4.66 -6.56
C THR A 15 4.14 5.51 -6.34
N PRO A 16 4.43 5.88 -5.09
CA PRO A 16 5.64 6.63 -4.78
C PRO A 16 6.90 5.80 -5.04
N LEU A 17 8.02 6.50 -5.23
CA LEU A 17 9.32 5.84 -5.26
C LEU A 17 9.58 5.19 -3.89
N PRO A 18 10.24 4.02 -3.82
CA PRO A 18 10.47 3.31 -2.55
C PRO A 18 11.11 4.17 -1.46
N ASP A 19 12.11 4.99 -1.81
CA ASP A 19 12.82 5.87 -0.87
C ASP A 19 11.92 6.97 -0.29
N ASP A 20 11.07 7.57 -1.13
CA ASP A 20 10.13 8.62 -0.70
C ASP A 20 9.07 8.05 0.24
N TYR A 21 8.56 6.86 -0.08
CA TYR A 21 7.61 6.16 0.78
C TYR A 21 8.24 5.79 2.12
N ALA A 22 9.45 5.24 2.12
CA ALA A 22 10.16 4.85 3.34
C ALA A 22 10.41 6.07 4.25
N ARG A 23 10.89 7.18 3.67
CA ARG A 23 11.13 8.43 4.42
C ARG A 23 9.84 8.97 5.05
N ALA A 24 8.74 8.97 4.31
CA ALA A 24 7.46 9.45 4.81
C ALA A 24 6.85 8.48 5.85
N ALA A 25 7.00 7.17 5.67
CA ALA A 25 6.54 6.14 6.62
C ALA A 25 7.22 6.28 7.98
N VAL A 26 8.54 6.45 8.00
CA VAL A 26 9.30 6.61 9.25
C VAL A 26 8.86 7.84 10.04
N ARG A 27 8.51 8.94 9.34
CA ARG A 27 8.00 10.16 9.99
C ARG A 27 6.62 9.98 10.63
N GLN A 28 5.85 8.98 10.24
CA GLN A 28 4.50 8.74 10.75
C GLN A 28 4.48 7.79 11.96
N ILE A 29 5.62 7.16 12.31
CA ILE A 29 5.72 6.28 13.47
C ILE A 29 5.37 7.06 14.74
N GLY A 30 4.41 6.54 15.51
CA GLY A 30 3.98 7.12 16.78
C GLY A 30 2.81 8.11 16.67
N TYR A 31 2.34 8.45 15.46
CA TYR A 31 1.20 9.37 15.29
C TYR A 31 -0.14 8.66 15.12
N GLU A 32 -0.22 7.65 14.25
CA GLU A 32 -1.45 6.90 14.00
C GLU A 32 -1.17 5.40 13.92
N ALA A 33 -2.20 4.59 14.23
CA ALA A 33 -2.13 3.13 14.08
C ALA A 33 -2.02 2.69 12.61
N ARG A 34 -2.44 3.54 11.66
CA ARG A 34 -2.44 3.23 10.22
C ARG A 34 -1.39 4.07 9.51
N CYS A 35 -0.36 3.40 8.99
CA CYS A 35 0.69 4.04 8.19
C CYS A 35 0.14 4.31 6.78
N MET A 36 -0.15 5.59 6.48
CA MET A 36 -0.57 6.11 5.17
C MET A 36 0.25 7.36 4.86
N PRO A 37 1.55 7.20 4.61
CA PRO A 37 2.49 8.32 4.61
C PRO A 37 2.45 9.15 3.33
N TYR A 38 1.59 8.77 2.38
CA TYR A 38 1.47 9.41 1.08
C TYR A 38 0.06 9.98 0.89
N TRP A 39 -0.04 11.27 0.55
CA TRP A 39 -1.31 11.99 0.50
C TRP A 39 -2.33 11.37 -0.49
N ALA A 40 -1.85 10.81 -1.60
CA ALA A 40 -2.73 10.15 -2.57
C ALA A 40 -3.36 8.87 -2.00
N HIS A 41 -2.66 8.17 -1.09
CA HIS A 41 -3.23 7.04 -0.35
C HIS A 41 -4.27 7.52 0.67
N SER A 42 -4.10 8.71 1.26
CA SER A 42 -5.14 9.33 2.10
C SER A 42 -6.41 9.61 1.32
N LEU A 43 -6.29 10.05 0.05
CA LEU A 43 -7.44 10.25 -0.83
C LEU A 43 -8.12 8.92 -1.18
N GLN A 44 -7.35 7.90 -1.57
CA GLN A 44 -7.89 6.55 -1.80
C GLN A 44 -8.59 6.00 -0.55
N TRP A 45 -8.00 6.23 0.62
CA TRP A 45 -8.56 5.79 1.89
C TRP A 45 -9.84 6.54 2.26
N CYS A 46 -9.94 7.82 1.91
CA CYS A 46 -11.17 8.61 2.07
C CYS A 46 -12.35 7.93 1.36
N PHE A 47 -12.15 7.51 0.11
CA PHE A 47 -13.17 6.76 -0.63
C PHE A 47 -13.38 5.35 -0.08
N ALA A 48 -12.31 4.66 0.34
CA ALA A 48 -12.42 3.33 0.93
C ALA A 48 -13.27 3.31 2.21
N ARG A 49 -13.19 4.36 3.05
CA ARG A 49 -14.01 4.50 4.27
C ARG A 49 -15.51 4.59 4.03
N LEU A 50 -15.97 4.76 2.78
CA LEU A 50 -17.40 4.67 2.44
C LEU A 50 -17.92 3.23 2.50
N LEU A 51 -17.03 2.24 2.46
CA LEU A 51 -17.38 0.83 2.61
C LEU A 51 -17.24 0.37 4.07
N PRO A 52 -18.02 -0.63 4.52
CA PRO A 52 -17.81 -1.26 5.82
C PRO A 52 -16.41 -1.88 5.95
N GLU A 53 -15.76 -1.73 7.10
CA GLU A 53 -14.39 -2.25 7.34
C GLU A 53 -14.28 -3.76 7.05
N ALA A 54 -15.32 -4.56 7.36
CA ALA A 54 -15.33 -6.00 7.05
C ALA A 54 -15.17 -6.30 5.55
N VAL A 55 -15.73 -5.45 4.67
CA VAL A 55 -15.60 -5.59 3.22
C VAL A 55 -14.18 -5.22 2.78
N LEU A 56 -13.62 -4.15 3.35
CA LEU A 56 -12.26 -3.72 3.06
C LEU A 56 -11.22 -4.77 3.47
N ASP A 57 -11.41 -5.37 4.64
CA ASP A 57 -10.49 -6.38 5.18
C ASP A 57 -10.59 -7.70 4.40
N ALA A 58 -11.80 -8.14 4.04
CA ALA A 58 -11.99 -9.29 3.16
C ALA A 58 -11.33 -9.07 1.79
N TRP A 59 -11.50 -7.87 1.21
CA TRP A 59 -10.87 -7.50 -0.06
C TRP A 59 -9.35 -7.52 0.03
N ARG A 60 -8.76 -6.88 1.06
CA ARG A 60 -7.31 -6.89 1.31
C ARG A 60 -6.76 -8.31 1.47
N LEU A 61 -7.45 -9.14 2.26
CA LEU A 61 -7.07 -10.54 2.46
C LEU A 61 -7.08 -11.32 1.14
N SER A 62 -8.11 -11.14 0.31
CA SER A 62 -8.22 -11.82 -0.99
C SER A 62 -7.04 -11.48 -1.93
N ILE A 63 -6.59 -10.22 -1.92
CA ILE A 63 -5.43 -9.78 -2.70
C ILE A 63 -4.15 -10.44 -2.15
N GLY A 64 -3.98 -10.47 -0.83
CA GLY A 64 -2.83 -11.10 -0.18
C GLY A 64 -2.71 -12.59 -0.53
N ILE A 65 -3.83 -13.33 -0.42
CA ILE A 65 -3.89 -14.75 -0.78
C ILE A 65 -3.54 -14.95 -2.26
N ARG A 66 -4.14 -14.15 -3.17
CA ARG A 66 -3.89 -14.25 -4.61
C ARG A 66 -2.43 -13.96 -4.98
N ARG A 67 -1.76 -13.03 -4.29
CA ARG A 67 -0.33 -12.73 -4.51
C ARG A 67 0.57 -13.84 -3.99
N ARG A 68 0.23 -14.43 -2.83
CA ARG A 68 0.94 -15.57 -2.26
C ARG A 68 0.90 -16.78 -3.20
N ASP A 69 -0.27 -17.07 -3.76
CA ASP A 69 -0.47 -18.20 -4.68
C ASP A 69 0.45 -18.10 -5.90
N LYS A 70 0.54 -16.92 -6.52
CA LYS A 70 1.46 -16.63 -7.64
C LYS A 70 2.95 -16.71 -7.29
N THR A 71 3.30 -16.74 -6.01
CA THR A 71 4.70 -16.84 -5.56
C THR A 71 5.11 -18.29 -5.29
N ILE A 72 4.14 -19.20 -5.16
CA ILE A 72 4.36 -20.62 -4.85
C ILE A 72 4.30 -21.50 -6.12
N ALA A 73 3.64 -21.03 -7.18
CA ALA A 73 3.69 -21.60 -8.53
C ALA A 73 4.92 -21.11 -9.32
#